data_AF-A0A4Q7S3R2-F1
#
_entry.id   AF-A0A4Q7S3R2-F1
#
_cell.length_a   1.000
_cell.length_b   1.000
_cell.length_c   1.000
_cell.angle_alpha   90.00
_cell.angle_beta   90.00
_cell.angle_gamma   90.00
#
_symmetry.space_group_name_H-M   'P 1'
#
loop_
_entity.id
_entity.type
_entity.pdbx_description
1 polymer ?
#
loop_
_entity_poly.entity_id
_entity_poly.type
_entity_poly.pdbx_seq_one_letter_code
_entity_poly.pdbx_strand_id
1 'polypeptide(L)'
;MTGELSALQGLRAAWHAHLPYDAAIPVNQRRWIVGEGSLTARLMSASARRFHVTRLAQAPQVPFADEWQALGLVRPVPAITREVLLVCDDVPAVFAHTIVDAYRARRDWPFLRGLGNRPLGGALFVDPRVRREPFQFARLSVHHPLRQALQRVLPAMAAVPMLPARRSVFRRGGGAMLVTEVFLPDLLVRPAPASTGAGGTRLPRRIDTFRALPGQDARP
;
A
#
# COMPACT_ATOMS: atom_id res chain seq x y z
N MET A 1 7.38 -23.55 -25.47
CA MET A 1 6.48 -23.76 -24.30
C MET A 1 7.05 -23.24 -22.98
N THR A 2 8.35 -22.96 -22.84
CA THR A 2 8.96 -22.46 -21.59
C THR A 2 8.74 -20.95 -21.33
N GLY A 3 8.44 -20.16 -22.37
CA GLY A 3 8.26 -18.70 -22.26
C GLY A 3 6.93 -18.25 -21.64
N GLU A 4 5.83 -18.93 -21.91
CA GLU A 4 4.50 -18.60 -21.33
C GLU A 4 4.44 -18.89 -19.82
N LEU A 5 5.07 -19.98 -19.37
CA LEU A 5 5.14 -20.32 -17.95
C LEU A 5 5.98 -19.31 -17.15
N SER A 6 7.05 -18.76 -17.75
CA SER A 6 7.86 -17.70 -17.15
C SER A 6 7.14 -16.34 -17.12
N ALA A 7 6.36 -16.02 -18.17
CA ALA A 7 5.54 -14.80 -18.21
C ALA A 7 4.42 -14.81 -17.16
N LEU A 8 3.77 -15.95 -16.93
CA LEU A 8 2.73 -16.11 -15.90
C LEU A 8 3.29 -16.05 -14.48
N GLN A 9 4.55 -16.47 -14.26
CA GLN A 9 5.24 -16.31 -12.97
C GLN A 9 5.51 -14.85 -12.62
N GLY A 10 5.74 -13.98 -13.61
CA GLY A 10 5.95 -12.54 -13.39
C GLY A 10 4.70 -11.79 -12.93
N LEU A 11 3.50 -12.34 -13.19
CA LEU A 11 2.20 -11.73 -12.88
C LEU A 11 1.73 -11.96 -11.44
N ARG A 12 2.43 -12.83 -10.69
CA ARG A 12 2.14 -13.13 -9.28
C ARG A 12 3.40 -12.92 -8.46
N ALA A 13 3.25 -12.45 -7.24
CA ALA A 13 4.37 -12.45 -6.31
C ALA A 13 4.33 -13.68 -5.38
N ALA A 14 5.51 -14.18 -5.01
CA ALA A 14 5.63 -15.17 -3.95
C ALA A 14 5.53 -14.47 -2.58
N TRP A 15 4.37 -14.60 -1.94
CA TRP A 15 4.07 -13.99 -0.65
C TRP A 15 4.45 -14.94 0.51
N HIS A 16 5.25 -14.45 1.44
CA HIS A 16 5.79 -15.22 2.57
C HIS A 16 5.32 -14.65 3.90
N ALA A 17 5.13 -15.49 4.91
CA ALA A 17 4.73 -15.04 6.26
C ALA A 17 5.83 -14.23 6.98
N HIS A 18 7.09 -14.40 6.56
CA HIS A 18 8.23 -13.67 7.10
C HIS A 18 8.97 -12.98 5.97
N LEU A 19 9.57 -11.82 6.26
CA LEU A 19 10.44 -11.14 5.30
C LEU A 19 11.72 -11.97 5.13
N PRO A 20 11.96 -12.60 3.96
CA PRO A 20 13.15 -13.39 3.75
C PRO A 20 14.42 -12.52 3.92
N TYR A 21 15.52 -13.16 4.29
CA TYR A 21 16.80 -12.47 4.30
C TYR A 21 17.18 -12.04 2.88
N ASP A 22 17.62 -10.79 2.74
CA ASP A 22 18.06 -10.23 1.48
C ASP A 22 19.07 -9.12 1.76
N ALA A 23 20.29 -9.28 1.26
CA ALA A 23 21.36 -8.30 1.42
C ALA A 23 21.03 -6.96 0.73
N ALA A 24 20.13 -6.96 -0.26
CA ALA A 24 19.66 -5.76 -0.93
C ALA A 24 18.63 -4.97 -0.10
N ILE A 25 18.11 -5.52 1.01
CA ILE A 25 17.21 -4.84 1.94
C ILE A 25 18.00 -4.47 3.20
N PRO A 26 18.55 -3.24 3.28
CA PRO A 26 19.33 -2.81 4.43
C PRO A 26 18.46 -2.76 5.71
N VAL A 27 19.12 -2.82 6.87
CA VAL A 27 18.46 -2.83 8.19
C VAL A 27 17.43 -1.72 8.34
N ASN A 28 17.73 -0.52 7.86
CA ASN A 28 16.81 0.61 7.91
C ASN A 28 15.51 0.35 7.13
N GLN A 29 15.61 -0.11 5.89
CA GLN A 29 14.43 -0.45 5.08
C GLN A 29 13.66 -1.63 5.69
N ARG A 30 14.36 -2.63 6.24
CA ARG A 30 13.73 -3.75 6.96
C ARG A 30 12.87 -3.25 8.12
N ARG A 31 13.31 -2.25 8.89
CA ARG A 31 12.50 -1.65 9.98
C ARG A 31 11.22 -0.97 9.47
N TRP A 32 11.24 -0.40 8.27
CA TRP A 32 10.03 0.10 7.62
C TRP A 32 9.09 -1.04 7.22
N ILE A 33 9.63 -2.07 6.56
CA ILE A 33 8.87 -3.20 6.01
C ILE A 33 8.22 -4.03 7.13
N VAL A 34 8.96 -4.43 8.15
CA VAL A 34 8.42 -5.34 9.19
C VAL A 34 7.71 -4.61 10.32
N GLY A 35 7.94 -3.30 10.47
CA GLY A 35 7.52 -2.63 11.69
C GLY A 35 6.00 -2.50 11.81
N GLU A 36 5.55 -2.63 13.06
CA GLU A 36 4.15 -2.76 13.42
C GLU A 36 3.43 -1.42 13.50
N GLY A 37 2.14 -1.48 13.86
CA GLY A 37 1.29 -0.30 13.97
C GLY A 37 0.97 0.34 12.61
N SER A 38 0.71 1.64 12.64
CA SER A 38 0.32 2.45 11.49
C SER A 38 1.56 2.93 10.72
N LEU A 39 1.73 2.44 9.48
CA LEU A 39 2.79 2.93 8.59
C LEU A 39 2.70 4.44 8.38
N THR A 40 1.48 4.97 8.22
CA THR A 40 1.24 6.41 8.11
C THR A 40 1.76 7.17 9.33
N ALA A 41 1.51 6.69 10.55
CA ALA A 41 1.98 7.37 11.76
C ALA A 41 3.51 7.40 11.81
N ARG A 42 4.15 6.29 11.44
CA ARG A 42 5.60 6.18 11.38
C ARG A 42 6.20 7.11 10.33
N LEU A 43 5.64 7.15 9.13
CA LEU A 43 6.06 8.06 8.06
C LEU A 43 5.89 9.53 8.47
N MET A 44 4.78 9.89 9.10
CA MET A 44 4.57 11.23 9.65
C MET A 44 5.64 11.59 10.69
N SER A 45 5.97 10.70 11.62
CA SER A 45 7.02 10.96 12.62
C SER A 45 8.43 11.07 12.04
N ALA A 46 8.67 10.46 10.87
CA ALA A 46 9.95 10.50 10.16
C ALA A 46 10.01 11.56 9.06
N SER A 47 8.96 12.38 8.92
CA SER A 47 8.92 13.51 8.00
C SER A 47 9.27 14.78 8.77
N ALA A 48 10.29 15.50 8.33
CA ALA A 48 10.77 16.68 9.05
C ALA A 48 9.88 17.91 8.80
N ARG A 49 9.33 18.03 7.59
CA ARG A 49 8.55 19.18 7.15
C ARG A 49 7.11 18.80 6.90
N ARG A 50 6.88 17.77 6.09
CA ARG A 50 5.54 17.49 5.59
C ARG A 50 5.32 16.02 5.27
N PHE A 51 4.15 15.55 5.64
CA PHE A 51 3.60 14.30 5.14
C PHE A 51 2.28 14.57 4.41
N HIS A 52 2.08 13.95 3.26
CA HIS A 52 0.78 13.97 2.58
C HIS A 52 0.51 12.69 1.80
N VAL A 53 -0.75 12.51 1.41
CA VAL A 53 -1.20 11.40 0.57
C VAL A 53 -1.72 11.93 -0.75
N THR A 54 -1.22 11.38 -1.84
CA THR A 54 -1.69 11.71 -3.20
C THR A 54 -2.51 10.55 -3.72
N ARG A 55 -3.83 10.75 -3.89
CA ARG A 55 -4.69 9.74 -4.50
C ARG A 55 -4.49 9.70 -6.00
N LEU A 56 -4.08 8.54 -6.50
CA LEU A 56 -3.86 8.28 -7.92
C LEU A 56 -5.13 7.75 -8.57
N ALA A 57 -5.77 6.77 -7.93
CA ALA A 57 -6.99 6.15 -8.44
C ALA A 57 -7.91 5.73 -7.30
N GLN A 58 -9.22 5.73 -7.56
CA GLN A 58 -10.21 5.04 -6.74
C GLN A 58 -11.42 4.66 -7.58
N ALA A 59 -11.49 3.41 -8.03
CA ALA A 59 -12.50 2.94 -8.96
C ALA A 59 -12.69 1.42 -8.85
N PRO A 60 -13.82 0.86 -9.34
CA PRO A 60 -13.96 -0.57 -9.50
C PRO A 60 -12.92 -1.12 -10.50
N GLN A 61 -12.18 -2.15 -10.11
CA GLN A 61 -11.24 -2.88 -10.97
C GLN A 61 -11.25 -4.36 -10.61
N VAL A 62 -10.85 -5.23 -11.54
CA VAL A 62 -10.64 -6.64 -11.25
C VAL A 62 -9.34 -6.79 -10.43
N PRO A 63 -9.35 -7.45 -9.26
CA PRO A 63 -8.13 -7.69 -8.48
C PRO A 63 -7.09 -8.47 -9.27
N PHE A 64 -5.80 -8.27 -8.94
CA PHE A 64 -4.73 -9.06 -9.56
C PHE A 64 -4.82 -10.55 -9.17
N ALA A 65 -4.09 -11.38 -9.91
CA ALA A 65 -4.20 -12.84 -9.81
C ALA A 65 -3.88 -13.40 -8.42
N ASP A 66 -3.04 -12.72 -7.65
CA ASP A 66 -2.64 -13.09 -6.29
C ASP A 66 -3.42 -12.34 -5.19
N GLU A 67 -4.42 -11.54 -5.56
CA GLU A 67 -5.14 -10.64 -4.66
C GLU A 67 -6.55 -11.11 -4.31
N TRP A 68 -7.34 -11.56 -5.29
CA TRP A 68 -8.74 -11.92 -5.07
C TRP A 68 -8.90 -13.08 -4.07
N GLN A 69 -7.94 -14.01 -4.06
CA GLN A 69 -7.91 -15.13 -3.09
C GLN A 69 -7.65 -14.63 -1.67
N ALA A 70 -6.79 -13.62 -1.50
CA ALA A 70 -6.51 -13.02 -0.20
C ALA A 70 -7.72 -12.27 0.37
N LEU A 71 -8.61 -11.77 -0.48
CA LEU A 71 -9.92 -11.23 -0.07
C LEU A 71 -10.94 -12.31 0.30
N GLY A 72 -10.66 -13.59 0.04
CA GLY A 72 -11.60 -14.69 0.23
C GLY A 72 -12.74 -14.71 -0.81
N LEU A 73 -12.52 -14.10 -1.98
CA LEU A 73 -13.48 -14.14 -3.08
C LEU A 73 -13.46 -15.52 -3.75
N VAL A 74 -14.61 -16.01 -4.20
CA VAL A 74 -14.71 -17.28 -4.94
C VAL A 74 -14.23 -17.18 -6.40
N ARG A 75 -14.20 -15.96 -6.96
CA ARG A 75 -13.76 -15.65 -8.32
C ARG A 75 -13.32 -14.17 -8.41
N PRO A 76 -12.51 -13.76 -9.40
CA PRO A 76 -12.06 -12.38 -9.56
C PRO A 76 -13.18 -11.47 -10.07
N VAL A 77 -14.07 -11.04 -9.19
CA VAL A 77 -15.10 -10.00 -9.46
C VAL A 77 -14.53 -8.61 -9.22
N PRO A 78 -15.10 -7.55 -9.85
CA PRO A 78 -14.70 -6.18 -9.59
C PRO A 78 -14.72 -5.83 -8.10
N ALA A 79 -13.58 -5.35 -7.60
CA ALA A 79 -13.38 -4.81 -6.27
C ALA A 79 -13.21 -3.30 -6.35
N ILE A 80 -13.52 -2.57 -5.28
CA ILE A 80 -13.10 -1.18 -5.17
C ILE A 80 -11.59 -1.16 -4.96
N THR A 81 -10.86 -0.65 -5.95
CA THR A 81 -9.42 -0.43 -5.90
C THR A 81 -9.14 1.02 -5.56
N ARG A 82 -8.17 1.25 -4.68
CA ARG A 82 -7.65 2.57 -4.33
C ARG A 82 -6.12 2.54 -4.36
N GLU A 83 -5.53 3.40 -5.17
CA GLU A 83 -4.09 3.57 -5.30
C GLU A 83 -3.69 4.96 -4.78
N VAL A 84 -2.66 5.01 -3.95
CA VAL A 84 -2.13 6.24 -3.37
C VAL A 84 -0.61 6.23 -3.30
N LEU A 85 0.00 7.42 -3.34
CA LEU A 85 1.35 7.64 -2.86
C LEU A 85 1.31 8.21 -1.45
N LEU A 86 2.14 7.68 -0.56
CA LEU A 86 2.49 8.31 0.71
C LEU A 86 3.80 9.06 0.51
N VAL A 87 3.77 10.37 0.71
CA VAL A 87 4.86 11.28 0.37
C VAL A 87 5.39 11.94 1.64
N CYS A 88 6.70 11.81 1.87
CA CYS A 88 7.42 12.38 3.01
C CYS A 88 8.39 13.43 2.50
N ASP A 89 8.25 14.68 2.95
CA ASP A 89 9.10 15.81 2.56
C ASP A 89 9.24 15.93 1.03
N ASP A 90 8.11 15.80 0.34
CA ASP A 90 7.97 15.82 -1.13
C ASP A 90 8.64 14.65 -1.88
N VAL A 91 9.10 13.63 -1.14
CA VAL A 91 9.65 12.38 -1.70
C VAL A 91 8.66 11.22 -1.53
N PRO A 92 8.27 10.53 -2.62
CA PRO A 92 7.44 9.33 -2.52
C PRO A 92 8.15 8.22 -1.72
N ALA A 93 7.54 7.84 -0.61
CA ALA A 93 8.08 6.81 0.29
C ALA A 93 7.42 5.44 0.07
N VAL A 94 6.11 5.44 -0.20
CA VAL A 94 5.32 4.22 -0.35
C VAL A 94 4.28 4.40 -1.45
N PHE A 95 4.14 3.40 -2.31
CA PHE A 95 2.95 3.22 -3.14
C PHE A 95 2.04 2.21 -2.47
N ALA A 96 0.82 2.59 -2.14
CA ALA A 96 -0.15 1.72 -1.48
C ALA A 96 -1.33 1.44 -2.41
N HIS A 97 -1.65 0.15 -2.51
CA HIS A 97 -2.76 -0.39 -3.27
C HIS A 97 -3.71 -1.09 -2.31
N THR A 98 -4.96 -0.66 -2.31
CA THR A 98 -6.01 -1.21 -1.45
C THR A 98 -7.12 -1.76 -2.32
N ILE A 99 -7.56 -2.97 -2.02
CA ILE A 99 -8.72 -3.58 -2.68
C ILE A 99 -9.74 -4.04 -1.64
N VAL A 100 -11.01 -3.91 -2.01
CA VAL A 100 -12.14 -4.20 -1.13
C VAL A 100 -13.27 -4.77 -1.96
N ASP A 101 -13.89 -5.85 -1.48
CA ASP A 101 -15.12 -6.37 -2.08
C ASP A 101 -16.17 -5.26 -2.18
N ALA A 102 -16.58 -4.95 -3.42
CA ALA A 102 -17.51 -3.86 -3.71
C ALA A 102 -18.87 -4.06 -3.03
N TYR A 103 -19.31 -5.31 -2.86
CA TYR A 103 -20.58 -5.65 -2.19
C TYR A 103 -20.56 -5.24 -0.71
N ARG A 104 -19.40 -5.39 -0.07
CA ARG A 104 -19.22 -5.12 1.37
C ARG A 104 -18.68 -3.73 1.68
N ALA A 105 -18.04 -3.07 0.71
CA ALA A 105 -17.36 -1.79 0.89
C ALA A 105 -18.22 -0.72 1.57
N ARG A 106 -19.49 -0.55 1.16
CA ARG A 106 -20.35 0.50 1.75
C ARG A 106 -20.69 0.24 3.22
N ARG A 107 -20.95 -1.01 3.59
CA ARG A 107 -21.40 -1.40 4.93
C ARG A 107 -20.23 -1.57 5.90
N ASP A 108 -19.23 -2.33 5.48
CA ASP A 108 -18.11 -2.73 6.34
C ASP A 108 -16.99 -1.69 6.33
N TRP A 109 -16.88 -0.87 5.26
CA TRP A 109 -15.81 0.12 5.08
C TRP A 109 -16.34 1.51 4.64
N PRO A 110 -17.33 2.09 5.33
CA PRO A 110 -18.04 3.30 4.88
C PRO A 110 -17.13 4.52 4.68
N PHE A 111 -16.00 4.58 5.39
CA PHE A 111 -15.03 5.68 5.27
C PHE A 111 -14.34 5.73 3.90
N LEU A 112 -14.26 4.61 3.15
CA LEU A 112 -13.51 4.53 1.88
C LEU A 112 -13.98 5.55 0.85
N ARG A 113 -15.30 5.77 0.75
CA ARG A 113 -15.89 6.72 -0.21
C ARG A 113 -15.38 8.15 0.01
N GLY A 114 -15.17 8.54 1.28
CA GLY A 114 -14.80 9.89 1.66
C GLY A 114 -13.30 10.08 1.94
N LEU A 115 -12.43 9.09 1.70
CA LEU A 115 -11.02 9.22 2.06
C LEU A 115 -10.32 10.33 1.27
N GLY A 116 -10.60 10.51 -0.02
CA GLY A 116 -9.93 11.52 -0.84
C GLY A 116 -8.40 11.38 -0.74
N ASN A 117 -7.71 12.42 -0.29
CA ASN A 117 -6.26 12.45 -0.03
C ASN A 117 -5.90 12.19 1.45
N ARG A 118 -6.73 11.42 2.17
CA ARG A 118 -6.45 11.02 3.55
C ARG A 118 -5.84 9.61 3.61
N PRO A 119 -4.95 9.36 4.58
CA PRO A 119 -4.38 8.04 4.81
C PRO A 119 -5.42 7.07 5.35
N LEU A 120 -5.27 5.81 4.96
CA LEU A 120 -6.13 4.71 5.39
C LEU A 120 -5.93 4.38 6.88
N GLY A 121 -4.69 4.48 7.37
CA GLY A 121 -4.31 4.08 8.74
C GLY A 121 -5.14 4.78 9.82
N GLY A 122 -5.53 6.05 9.62
CA GLY A 122 -6.36 6.76 10.60
C GLY A 122 -7.72 6.12 10.83
N ALA A 123 -8.32 5.58 9.78
CA ALA A 123 -9.62 4.92 9.86
C ALA A 123 -9.51 3.47 10.34
N LEU A 124 -8.45 2.77 9.96
CA LEU A 124 -8.26 1.35 10.32
C LEU A 124 -7.85 1.15 11.78
N PHE A 125 -6.92 1.96 12.31
CA PHE A 125 -6.35 1.74 13.64
C PHE A 125 -7.14 2.39 14.78
N VAL A 126 -8.13 3.23 14.47
CA VAL A 126 -9.00 3.87 15.48
C VAL A 126 -10.26 3.05 15.76
N ASP A 127 -10.71 2.21 14.82
CA ASP A 127 -11.91 1.41 15.02
C ASP A 127 -11.58 0.05 15.65
N PRO A 128 -12.01 -0.22 16.90
CA PRO A 128 -11.67 -1.46 17.60
C PRO A 128 -12.32 -2.71 16.98
N ARG A 129 -13.28 -2.56 16.06
CA ARG A 129 -13.88 -3.68 15.32
C ARG A 129 -13.02 -4.15 14.16
N VAL A 130 -12.00 -3.39 13.79
CA VAL A 130 -11.06 -3.75 12.73
C VAL A 130 -10.00 -4.68 13.32
N ARG A 131 -9.88 -5.87 12.73
CA ARG A 131 -8.81 -6.82 13.04
C ARG A 131 -7.87 -6.91 11.86
N ARG A 132 -6.57 -6.86 12.12
CA ARG A 132 -5.53 -7.01 11.09
C ARG A 132 -4.96 -8.41 11.14
N GLU A 133 -4.93 -9.09 10.00
CA GLU A 133 -4.22 -10.36 9.86
C GLU A 133 -2.70 -10.13 9.79
N PRO A 134 -1.87 -11.16 10.08
CA PRO A 134 -0.42 -11.06 9.95
C PRO A 134 0.02 -10.53 8.58
N PHE A 135 1.15 -9.84 8.55
CA PHE A 135 1.73 -9.39 7.30
C PHE A 135 2.21 -10.58 6.47
N GLN A 136 2.10 -10.43 5.15
CA GLN A 136 2.81 -11.24 4.17
C GLN A 136 3.78 -10.32 3.40
N PHE A 137 4.91 -10.87 2.98
CA PHE A 137 6.01 -10.12 2.38
C PHE A 137 6.39 -10.71 1.02
N ALA A 138 6.75 -9.85 0.08
CA ALA A 138 7.22 -10.26 -1.23
C ALA A 138 8.23 -9.27 -1.81
N ARG A 139 8.89 -9.69 -2.89
CA ARG A 139 9.64 -8.82 -3.78
C ARG A 139 8.90 -8.77 -5.10
N LEU A 140 8.50 -7.59 -5.53
CA LEU A 140 7.77 -7.43 -6.78
C LEU A 140 8.77 -7.25 -7.94
N SER A 141 8.75 -8.17 -8.89
CA SER A 141 9.52 -8.07 -10.14
C SER A 141 8.95 -6.99 -11.06
N VAL A 142 9.73 -6.50 -12.02
CA VAL A 142 9.30 -5.47 -12.98
C VAL A 142 8.03 -5.85 -13.79
N HIS A 143 7.73 -7.15 -13.91
CA HIS A 143 6.57 -7.65 -14.65
C HIS A 143 5.28 -7.70 -13.83
N HIS A 144 5.37 -7.52 -12.50
CA HIS A 144 4.20 -7.57 -11.64
C HIS A 144 3.23 -6.41 -11.96
N PRO A 145 1.90 -6.64 -12.05
CA PRO A 145 0.95 -5.58 -12.39
C PRO A 145 1.00 -4.34 -11.48
N LEU A 146 1.19 -4.53 -10.16
CA LEU A 146 1.45 -3.41 -9.24
C LEU A 146 2.72 -2.61 -9.56
N ARG A 147 3.77 -3.26 -10.07
CA ARG A 147 5.01 -2.58 -10.47
C ARG A 147 4.80 -1.77 -11.75
N GLN A 148 4.04 -2.31 -12.70
CA GLN A 148 3.63 -1.57 -13.90
C GLN A 148 2.74 -0.37 -13.52
N ALA A 149 1.83 -0.54 -12.57
CA ALA A 149 1.00 0.55 -12.07
C ALA A 149 1.82 1.67 -11.42
N LEU A 150 2.79 1.31 -10.59
CA LEU A 150 3.75 2.24 -10.01
C LEU A 150 4.59 2.95 -11.07
N GLN A 151 5.07 2.25 -12.10
CA GLN A 151 5.90 2.85 -13.16
C GLN A 151 5.15 3.88 -13.98
N ARG A 152 3.83 3.69 -14.20
CA ARG A 152 2.99 4.68 -14.90
C ARG A 152 2.95 6.04 -14.18
N VAL A 153 3.08 6.04 -12.85
CA VAL A 153 3.04 7.26 -12.04
C VAL A 153 4.42 7.74 -11.60
N LEU A 154 5.40 6.85 -11.50
CA LEU A 154 6.80 7.13 -11.18
C LEU A 154 7.72 6.38 -12.16
N PRO A 155 7.96 6.92 -13.38
CA PRO A 155 8.74 6.24 -14.42
C PRO A 155 10.16 5.85 -13.98
N ALA A 156 10.78 6.61 -13.08
CA ALA A 156 12.09 6.30 -12.50
C ALA A 156 12.14 4.93 -11.80
N MET A 157 11.00 4.38 -11.37
CA MET A 157 10.90 3.06 -10.75
C MET A 157 11.07 1.89 -11.75
N ALA A 158 11.19 2.18 -13.05
CA ALA A 158 11.58 1.20 -14.05
C ALA A 158 13.01 0.70 -13.87
N ALA A 159 13.92 1.56 -13.43
CA ALA A 159 15.34 1.22 -13.23
C ALA A 159 15.59 0.37 -11.97
N VAL A 160 14.61 0.30 -11.05
CA VAL A 160 14.75 -0.47 -9.81
C VAL A 160 14.38 -1.92 -10.11
N PRO A 161 15.28 -2.92 -10.00
CA PRO A 161 14.98 -4.28 -10.46
C PRO A 161 13.86 -4.93 -9.63
N MET A 162 13.88 -4.76 -8.31
CA MET A 162 12.88 -5.32 -7.41
C MET A 162 12.52 -4.33 -6.31
N LEU A 163 11.24 -4.27 -5.96
CA LEU A 163 10.77 -3.49 -4.82
C LEU A 163 10.21 -4.42 -3.75
N PRO A 164 10.62 -4.28 -2.48
CA PRO A 164 9.99 -5.00 -1.41
C PRO A 164 8.56 -4.49 -1.23
N ALA A 165 7.66 -5.42 -0.95
CA ALA A 165 6.28 -5.14 -0.65
C ALA A 165 5.85 -5.95 0.56
N ARG A 166 4.85 -5.43 1.27
CA ARG A 166 4.09 -6.21 2.24
C ARG A 166 2.62 -6.05 1.98
N ARG A 167 1.82 -7.02 2.42
CA ARG A 167 0.37 -6.90 2.41
C ARG A 167 -0.23 -7.47 3.69
N SER A 168 -1.42 -7.02 4.03
CA SER A 168 -2.22 -7.57 5.13
C SER A 168 -3.69 -7.40 4.84
N VAL A 169 -4.48 -8.38 5.29
CA VAL A 169 -5.93 -8.33 5.24
C VAL A 169 -6.44 -7.70 6.52
N PHE A 170 -7.26 -6.67 6.37
CA PHE A 170 -8.06 -6.09 7.44
C PHE A 170 -9.47 -6.66 7.35
N ARG A 171 -9.99 -7.12 8.49
CA ARG A 171 -11.35 -7.63 8.64
C ARG A 171 -12.17 -6.73 9.52
N ARG A 172 -13.42 -6.50 9.12
CA ARG A 172 -14.41 -5.78 9.91
C ARG A 172 -15.80 -6.28 9.53
N GLY A 173 -16.59 -6.69 10.53
CA GLY A 173 -17.87 -7.34 10.26
C GLY A 173 -17.65 -8.59 9.38
N GLY A 174 -18.34 -8.67 8.26
CA GLY A 174 -18.11 -9.73 7.26
C GLY A 174 -17.19 -9.31 6.11
N GLY A 175 -16.65 -8.09 6.13
CA GLY A 175 -15.84 -7.52 5.06
C GLY A 175 -14.35 -7.77 5.22
N ALA A 176 -13.68 -7.96 4.07
CA ALA A 176 -12.23 -8.02 3.95
C ALA A 176 -11.73 -6.83 3.11
N MET A 177 -10.58 -6.29 3.49
CA MET A 177 -9.84 -5.28 2.77
C MET A 177 -8.38 -5.72 2.71
N LEU A 178 -7.83 -5.90 1.52
CA LEU A 178 -6.40 -6.16 1.35
C LEU A 178 -5.70 -4.83 1.13
N VAL A 179 -4.66 -4.58 1.92
CA VAL A 179 -3.77 -3.43 1.74
C VAL A 179 -2.40 -3.95 1.40
N THR A 180 -1.89 -3.57 0.24
CA THR A 180 -0.54 -3.85 -0.24
C THR A 180 0.27 -2.55 -0.25
N GLU A 181 1.44 -2.56 0.37
CA GLU A 181 2.35 -1.43 0.51
C GLU A 181 3.66 -1.79 -0.19
N VAL A 182 4.05 -1.02 -1.20
CA VAL A 182 5.32 -1.14 -1.93
C VAL A 182 6.28 -0.06 -1.43
N PHE A 183 7.43 -0.48 -0.90
CA PHE A 183 8.39 0.40 -0.24
C PHE A 183 9.37 0.96 -1.28
N LEU A 184 9.44 2.29 -1.38
CA LEU A 184 10.21 3.00 -2.39
C LEU A 184 11.63 3.36 -1.89
N PRO A 185 12.56 3.76 -2.79
CA PRO A 185 13.97 3.98 -2.45
C PRO A 185 14.25 5.00 -1.33
N ASP A 186 13.37 5.98 -1.11
CA ASP A 186 13.47 6.92 0.02
C ASP A 186 13.67 6.20 1.36
N LEU A 187 12.99 5.07 1.56
CA LEU A 187 13.03 4.30 2.80
C LEU A 187 14.30 3.45 2.96
N LEU A 188 15.20 3.45 1.97
CA LEU A 188 16.55 2.91 2.14
C LEU A 188 17.34 3.79 3.11
N VAL A 189 17.20 5.11 3.00
CA VAL A 189 18.00 6.11 3.72
C VAL A 189 17.21 6.87 4.79
N ARG A 190 15.89 7.00 4.64
CA ARG A 190 15.05 7.67 5.63
C ARG A 190 15.04 6.87 6.94
N PRO A 191 15.52 7.43 8.06
CA PRO A 191 15.61 6.69 9.31
C PRO A 191 14.24 6.20 9.77
N ALA A 192 14.12 4.89 9.98
CA ALA A 192 12.92 4.32 10.58
C ALA A 192 12.83 4.75 12.05
N PRO A 193 11.67 5.28 12.50
CA PRO A 193 11.47 5.56 13.91
C PRO A 193 11.53 4.25 14.69
N ALA A 194 11.97 4.34 15.96
CA ALA A 194 11.96 3.21 16.87
C ALA A 194 10.57 2.57 16.89
N SER A 195 10.51 1.25 16.83
CA SER A 195 9.26 0.52 17.01
C SER A 195 8.84 0.67 18.47
N THR A 196 7.99 1.66 18.76
CA THR A 196 7.23 1.70 20.00
C THR A 196 6.29 0.50 19.99
N GLY A 197 6.51 -0.44 20.90
CA GLY A 197 5.72 -1.68 21.01
C GLY A 197 4.22 -1.39 21.06
N ALA A 198 3.42 -2.35 20.58
CA ALA A 198 1.95 -2.48 20.61
C ALA A 198 1.19 -1.39 21.41
N GLY A 199 1.16 -0.18 20.88
CA GLY A 199 0.47 0.95 21.48
C GLY A 199 0.06 1.87 20.35
N GLY A 200 -1.20 1.77 19.93
CA GLY A 200 -1.75 2.50 18.80
C GLY A 200 -1.49 4.00 18.93
N THR A 201 -0.45 4.49 18.26
CA THR A 201 -0.18 5.92 18.20
C THR A 201 -1.25 6.53 17.31
N ARG A 202 -2.17 7.28 17.93
CA ARG A 202 -3.18 8.08 17.22
C ARG A 202 -2.45 8.98 16.23
N LEU A 203 -2.92 9.03 14.98
CA LEU A 203 -2.41 10.01 14.03
C LEU A 203 -2.62 11.42 14.63
N PRO A 204 -1.62 12.33 14.55
CA PRO A 204 -1.80 13.71 14.98
C PRO A 204 -2.96 14.37 14.21
N ARG A 205 -3.71 15.25 14.89
CA ARG A 205 -5.01 15.79 14.44
C ARG A 205 -4.95 16.72 13.21
N ARG A 206 -3.78 17.07 12.67
CA ARG A 206 -3.67 17.91 11.48
C ARG A 206 -3.08 17.11 10.31
N ILE A 207 -3.98 16.65 9.44
CA ILE A 207 -3.66 16.38 8.04
C ILE A 207 -3.99 17.68 7.32
N ASP A 208 -2.99 18.49 7.02
CA ASP A 208 -3.19 19.68 6.19
C ASP A 208 -3.57 19.23 4.78
N THR A 209 -4.87 19.18 4.51
CA THR A 209 -5.45 19.08 3.18
C THR A 209 -5.11 20.35 2.42
N PHE A 210 -3.93 20.39 1.79
CA PHE A 210 -3.60 21.44 0.85
C PHE A 210 -3.89 21.01 -0.59
N ARG A 211 -4.38 22.01 -1.32
CA ARG A 211 -4.96 22.04 -2.66
C ARG A 211 -4.19 21.19 -3.68
N ALA A 212 -4.94 20.50 -4.54
CA ALA A 212 -4.41 19.94 -5.78
C ALA A 212 -3.66 21.02 -6.57
N LEU A 213 -2.54 20.66 -7.18
CA LEU A 213 -1.83 21.50 -8.15
C LEU A 213 -2.81 21.85 -9.29
N PRO A 214 -2.94 23.13 -9.69
CA PRO A 214 -3.73 23.49 -10.85
C PRO A 214 -2.97 23.10 -12.13
N GLY A 215 -3.66 22.41 -13.04
CA GLY A 215 -3.26 22.30 -14.44
C GLY A 215 -2.87 20.89 -14.90
N GLN A 216 -3.85 20.00 -15.05
CA GLN A 216 -3.89 18.97 -16.12
C GLN A 216 -5.35 18.63 -16.44
N ASP A 217 -6.10 19.62 -16.91
CA ASP A 217 -7.24 19.38 -17.81
C ASP A 217 -6.97 20.21 -19.06
N ALA A 218 -6.17 19.64 -19.93
CA ALA A 218 -6.15 19.97 -21.34
C ALA A 218 -6.04 18.64 -22.07
N ARG A 219 -7.18 18.06 -22.42
CA ARG A 219 -7.26 17.19 -23.59
C ARG A 219 -7.84 18.01 -24.73
N PRO A 220 -7.35 17.84 -25.97
CA PRO A 220 -8.08 18.27 -27.14
C PRO A 220 -9.41 17.53 -27.25
#